data_AF-A0A645FWM6-F1
#
_entry.id   AF-A0A645FWM6-F1
#
_cell.length_a   1.000
_cell.length_b   1.000
_cell.length_c   1.000
_cell.angle_alpha   90.00
_cell.angle_beta   90.00
_cell.angle_gamma   90.00
#
_symmetry.space_group_name_H-M   'P 1'
#
loop_
_entity.id
_entity.type
_entity.pdbx_description
1 polymer ?
#
loop_
_entity_poly.entity_id
_entity_poly.type
_entity_poly.pdbx_seq_one_letter_code
_entity_poly.pdbx_strand_id
1 'polypeptide(L)' 'MEARQVPGLYFVGEVMDVTGHLGGYNFQWAWSSGYAAGLHA' A
#
# COMPACT_ATOMS: atom_id res chain seq x y z
N MET A 1 -1.37 -4.98 -4.81
CA MET A 1 -0.73 -3.66 -5.00
C MET A 1 0.45 -3.77 -5.98
N GLU A 2 0.28 -4.56 -7.04
CA GLU A 2 1.36 -4.95 -7.96
C GLU A 2 1.69 -3.84 -8.95
N ALA A 3 2.98 -3.68 -9.27
CA ALA A 3 3.44 -2.76 -10.28
C ALA A 3 3.07 -3.26 -11.68
N ARG A 4 2.35 -2.44 -12.46
CA ARG A 4 1.85 -2.81 -13.79
C ARG A 4 2.94 -3.22 -14.79
N GLN A 5 4.14 -2.66 -14.67
CA GLN A 5 5.25 -2.87 -15.61
C GLN A 5 6.21 -3.99 -15.18
N VAL A 6 6.16 -4.40 -13.91
CA VAL A 6 7.09 -5.38 -13.34
C VAL A 6 6.28 -6.38 -12.52
N PRO A 7 5.86 -7.51 -13.12
CA PRO A 7 5.14 -8.56 -12.41
C PRO A 7 5.95 -9.07 -11.20
N GLY A 8 5.27 -9.35 -10.10
CA GLY A 8 5.86 -9.79 -8.83
C GLY A 8 6.45 -8.68 -7.95
N LEU A 9 6.47 -7.42 -8.42
CA LEU A 9 6.91 -6.27 -7.62
C LEU A 9 5.72 -5.55 -6.99
N TYR A 10 5.77 -5.33 -5.67
CA TYR A 10 4.69 -4.72 -4.90
C TYR A 10 5.18 -3.50 -4.11
N PHE A 11 4.31 -2.50 -3.98
CA PHE A 11 4.53 -1.33 -3.13
C PHE A 11 3.35 -1.15 -2.17
N VAL A 12 3.63 -0.73 -0.94
CA VAL A 12 2.63 -0.58 0.12
C VAL A 12 2.99 0.59 1.04
N GLY A 13 1.99 1.13 1.74
CA GLY A 13 2.20 2.22 2.70
C GLY A 13 2.61 3.53 2.05
N GLU A 14 3.36 4.33 2.80
CA GLU A 14 3.65 5.74 2.50
C GLU A 14 4.63 5.96 1.33
N VAL A 15 5.28 4.90 0.83
CA VAL A 15 6.08 4.99 -0.40
C VAL A 15 5.20 5.22 -1.64
N MET A 16 3.91 4.91 -1.54
CA MET A 16 2.93 5.21 -2.56
C MET A 16 2.43 6.65 -2.39
N ASP A 17 2.08 7.30 -3.50
CA ASP A 17 1.53 8.66 -3.51
C ASP A 17 0.07 8.69 -3.00
N VAL A 18 -0.08 8.37 -1.71
CA VAL A 18 -1.34 8.35 -0.96
C VAL A 18 -1.06 8.93 0.41
N THR A 19 -1.67 10.08 0.72
CA THR A 19 -1.53 10.76 2.01
C THR A 19 -2.89 10.96 2.64
N GLY A 20 -3.07 10.44 3.86
CA GLY A 20 -4.25 10.66 4.67
C GLY A 20 -4.16 11.92 5.53
N HIS A 21 -5.31 12.43 5.97
CA HIS A 21 -5.37 13.50 6.96
C HIS A 21 -4.79 13.05 8.32
N LEU A 22 -4.43 14.02 9.17
CA LEU A 22 -4.07 13.75 10.56
C LEU A 22 -5.25 13.05 11.26
N GLY A 23 -4.95 12.03 12.08
CA GLY A 23 -5.98 11.23 12.77
C GLY A 23 -5.90 9.72 12.50
N GLY A 24 -4.73 9.21 12.11
CA GLY A 24 -4.50 7.75 11.98
C GLY A 24 -4.77 7.17 10.59
N TYR A 25 -5.18 7.98 9.62
CA TYR A 25 -5.47 7.51 8.25
C TYR A 25 -4.24 6.94 7.53
N ASN A 26 -3.03 7.47 7.79
CA ASN A 26 -1.80 6.91 7.24
C ASN A 26 -1.49 5.51 7.80
N PHE A 27 -1.79 5.26 9.08
CA PHE A 27 -1.69 3.92 9.64
C PHE A 27 -2.71 2.98 9.01
N GLN A 28 -3.98 3.40 8.92
CA GLN A 28 -5.01 2.60 8.26
C GLN A 28 -4.62 2.25 6.81
N TRP A 29 -4.04 3.20 6.07
CA TRP A 29 -3.52 2.98 4.73
C TRP A 29 -2.37 1.97 4.71
N ALA A 30 -1.39 2.10 5.59
CA ALA A 30 -0.26 1.16 5.69
C ALA A 30 -0.76 -0.28 5.95
N TRP A 31 -1.70 -0.46 6.86
CA TRP A 31 -2.28 -1.79 7.16
C TRP A 31 -3.09 -2.35 5.99
N SER A 32 -3.97 -1.54 5.41
CA SER A 32 -4.87 -1.99 4.34
C SER A 32 -4.11 -2.34 3.07
N SER A 33 -3.16 -1.48 2.66
CA SER A 33 -2.32 -1.72 1.49
C SER A 33 -1.37 -2.92 1.68
N GLY A 34 -0.77 -3.05 2.88
CA GLY A 34 0.03 -4.20 3.27
C GLY A 34 -0.75 -5.52 3.18
N TYR A 35 -1.93 -5.56 3.78
CA TYR A 35 -2.81 -6.72 3.72
C TYR A 35 -3.21 -7.08 2.29
N ALA A 36 -3.65 -6.10 1.50
CA ALA A 36 -4.03 -6.32 0.10
C ALA A 36 -2.86 -6.79 -0.77
N ALA A 37 -1.63 -6.31 -0.54
CA ALA A 37 -0.46 -6.84 -1.24
C ALA A 37 -0.17 -8.29 -0.82
N GLY A 38 -0.18 -8.59 0.48
CA GLY A 38 0.11 -9.93 1.01
C GLY A 38 -0.88 -11.02 0.56
N LEU A 39 -2.14 -10.67 0.28
CA LEU A 39 -3.13 -11.61 -0.27
C LEU A 39 -2.86 -12.02 -1.72
N HIS A 40 -2.08 -11.22 -2.46
CA HIS A 40 -1.86 -11.39 -3.90
C HIS A 40 -0.38 -11.58 -4.27
N ALA A 41 0.53 -11.51 -3.29
CA ALA A 41 1.96 -11.70 -3.46
C ALA A 41 2.35 -13.17 -3.68
#